data_AF-A0A7S3PT05-F1
#
_entry.id   AF-A0A7S3PT05-F1
#
_cell.length_a   1.000
_cell.length_b   1.000
_cell.length_c   1.000
_cell.angle_alpha   90.00
_cell.angle_beta   90.00
_cell.angle_gamma   90.00
#
_symmetry.space_group_name_H-M   'P 1'
#
loop_
_entity.id
_entity.type
_entity.pdbx_description
1 polymer ?
#
loop_
_entity_poly.entity_id
_entity_poly.type
_entity_poly.pdbx_seq_one_letter_code
_entity_poly.pdbx_strand_id
1 'polypeptide(L)'
;RRAIPPFAKYQVSTIVDAVDDRWLYMTQTFSSPIKEGELKPKTVYAQATVRAIIVSANGVDKISPQQVISELGIPEEAFARISKPEDLPVMQGFLAWDDAVDADMKKFSR
;
A
#
# COMPACT_ATOMS: atom_id res chain seq x y z
N ARG A 1 -18.02 -1.58 6.53
CA ARG A 1 -17.15 -1.20 7.67
C ARG A 1 -17.89 -1.54 8.96
N ARG A 2 -17.22 -2.11 9.96
CA ARG A 2 -17.77 -2.39 11.30
C ARG A 2 -16.97 -1.58 12.32
N ALA A 3 -17.66 -1.02 13.31
CA ALA A 3 -16.98 -0.31 14.40
C ALA A 3 -16.09 -1.28 15.19
N ILE A 4 -14.90 -0.83 15.54
CA ILE A 4 -14.04 -1.53 16.50
C ILE A 4 -14.53 -1.10 17.89
N PRO A 5 -14.96 -2.03 18.77
CA PRO A 5 -15.38 -1.68 20.11
C PRO A 5 -14.24 -1.01 20.90
N PRO A 6 -14.55 -0.07 21.82
CA PRO A 6 -13.54 0.52 22.70
C PRO A 6 -12.72 -0.56 23.43
N PHE A 7 -11.41 -0.36 23.51
CA PHE A 7 -10.45 -1.27 24.18
C PHE A 7 -10.34 -2.68 23.58
N ALA A 8 -11.06 -2.98 22.49
CA ALA A 8 -10.90 -4.25 21.79
C ALA A 8 -9.53 -4.29 21.10
N LYS A 9 -8.82 -5.41 21.29
CA LYS A 9 -7.62 -5.69 20.50
C LYS A 9 -8.02 -5.91 19.05
N TYR A 10 -7.20 -5.39 18.15
CA TYR A 10 -7.29 -5.64 16.72
C TYR A 10 -5.89 -5.90 16.17
N GLN A 11 -5.85 -6.52 15.00
CA GLN A 11 -4.66 -6.74 14.22
C GLN A 11 -4.77 -5.94 12.92
N VAL A 12 -3.65 -5.36 12.51
CA VAL A 12 -3.50 -4.75 11.18
C VAL A 12 -2.58 -5.64 10.37
N SER A 13 -3.04 -6.09 9.22
CA SER A 13 -2.19 -6.77 8.23
C SER A 13 -2.04 -5.89 7.01
N THR A 14 -0.82 -5.72 6.55
CA THR A 14 -0.48 -4.96 5.34
C THR A 14 0.04 -5.93 4.29
N ILE A 15 -0.54 -5.87 3.09
CA ILE A 15 -0.06 -6.60 1.92
C ILE A 15 0.40 -5.55 0.91
N VAL A 16 1.60 -5.74 0.35
CA VAL A 16 2.06 -4.95 -0.80
C VAL A 16 1.44 -5.56 -2.04
N ASP A 17 0.55 -4.83 -2.69
CA ASP A 17 -0.20 -5.31 -3.85
C ASP A 17 0.53 -4.97 -5.16
N ALA A 18 1.06 -3.76 -5.22
CA ALA A 18 1.78 -3.24 -6.38
C ALA A 18 2.86 -2.23 -5.98
N VAL A 19 3.85 -2.09 -6.85
CA VAL A 19 4.94 -1.13 -6.70
C VAL A 19 5.20 -0.47 -8.05
N ASP A 20 5.41 0.85 -8.03
CA ASP A 20 6.02 1.59 -9.13
C ASP A 20 7.23 2.40 -8.62
N ASP A 21 7.82 3.24 -9.47
CA ASP A 21 9.01 4.04 -9.14
C ASP A 21 8.74 5.12 -8.08
N ARG A 22 7.49 5.51 -7.88
CA ARG A 22 7.05 6.63 -7.04
C ARG A 22 6.28 6.16 -5.80
N TRP A 23 5.52 5.08 -5.92
CA TRP A 23 4.50 4.67 -4.96
C TRP A 23 4.60 3.18 -4.61
N LEU A 24 4.39 2.92 -3.32
CA LEU A 24 4.11 1.60 -2.77
C LEU A 24 2.59 1.48 -2.56
N TYR A 25 1.92 0.57 -3.26
CA TYR A 25 0.48 0.33 -3.12
C TYR A 25 0.25 -0.86 -2.20
N MET A 26 -0.62 -0.66 -1.20
CA MET A 26 -0.84 -1.65 -0.16
C MET A 26 -2.31 -1.78 0.18
N THR A 27 -2.70 -2.99 0.56
CA THR A 27 -3.99 -3.25 1.20
C THR A 27 -3.76 -3.44 2.69
N GLN A 28 -4.36 -2.56 3.48
CA GLN A 28 -4.41 -2.68 4.93
C GLN A 28 -5.74 -3.24 5.38
N THR A 29 -5.69 -4.32 6.16
CA THR A 29 -6.87 -4.97 6.72
C THR A 29 -6.85 -4.89 8.24
N PHE A 30 -7.89 -4.29 8.81
CA PHE A 30 -8.12 -4.19 10.25
C PHE A 30 -9.07 -5.32 10.65
N SER A 31 -8.60 -6.24 11.49
CA SER A 31 -9.36 -7.43 11.85
C SER A 31 -9.22 -7.79 13.32
N SER A 32 -10.09 -8.67 13.82
CA SER A 32 -9.90 -9.29 15.14
C SER A 32 -8.62 -10.13 15.15
N PRO A 33 -7.87 -10.22 16.27
CA PRO A 33 -6.67 -11.06 16.33
C PRO A 33 -6.99 -12.52 15.99
N ILE A 34 -6.10 -13.16 15.25
CA ILE A 34 -6.18 -14.61 14.96
C ILE A 34 -5.67 -15.36 16.19
N LYS A 35 -6.46 -16.29 16.73
CA LYS A 35 -6.06 -17.12 17.87
C LYS A 35 -5.38 -18.40 17.40
N GLU A 36 -4.66 -19.07 18.31
CA GLU A 36 -4.06 -20.38 18.04
C GLU A 36 -5.13 -21.36 17.54
N GLY A 37 -4.82 -22.06 16.43
CA GLY A 37 -5.74 -22.98 15.76
C GLY A 37 -6.75 -22.33 14.80
N GLU A 38 -6.84 -20.98 14.73
CA GLU A 38 -7.71 -20.29 13.78
C GLU A 38 -6.95 -20.00 12.46
N LEU A 39 -7.61 -20.25 11.32
CA LEU A 39 -7.03 -19.97 9.99
C LEU A 39 -7.31 -18.55 9.50
N LYS A 40 -8.34 -17.89 10.05
CA LYS A 40 -8.83 -16.58 9.60
C LYS A 40 -9.39 -15.79 10.77
N PRO A 41 -9.36 -14.44 10.72
CA PRO A 41 -9.94 -13.61 11.77
C PRO A 41 -11.47 -13.78 11.82
N LYS A 42 -12.04 -13.73 13.03
CA LYS A 42 -13.50 -13.77 13.23
C LYS A 42 -14.23 -12.58 12.64
N THR A 43 -13.61 -11.41 12.63
CA THR A 43 -14.22 -10.19 12.09
C THR A 43 -13.18 -9.36 11.36
N VAL A 44 -13.55 -8.92 10.16
CA VAL A 44 -12.86 -7.85 9.43
C VAL A 44 -13.66 -6.56 9.68
N TYR A 45 -13.01 -5.58 10.29
CA TYR A 45 -13.63 -4.29 10.64
C TYR A 45 -13.60 -3.33 9.44
N ALA A 46 -12.43 -3.24 8.81
CA ALA A 46 -12.20 -2.40 7.65
C ALA A 46 -11.09 -3.00 6.79
N GLN A 47 -11.18 -2.70 5.50
CA GLN A 47 -10.12 -2.94 4.54
C GLN A 47 -10.01 -1.67 3.70
N ALA A 48 -8.79 -1.23 3.45
CA ALA A 48 -8.53 -0.05 2.66
C ALA A 48 -7.29 -0.28 1.80
N THR A 49 -7.39 0.18 0.57
CA THR A 49 -6.23 0.35 -0.30
C THR A 49 -5.61 1.70 0.01
N VAL A 50 -4.30 1.70 0.25
CA VAL A 50 -3.51 2.87 0.61
C VAL A 50 -2.26 2.89 -0.25
N ARG A 51 -1.64 4.07 -0.37
CA ARG A 51 -0.36 4.24 -1.04
C ARG A 51 0.59 5.05 -0.18
N ALA A 52 1.88 4.77 -0.30
CA ALA A 52 2.92 5.46 0.42
C ALA A 52 4.07 5.85 -0.52
N ILE A 53 4.70 6.97 -0.22
CA ILE A 53 6.05 7.27 -0.71
C ILE A 53 7.06 6.83 0.34
N ILE A 54 8.28 6.54 -0.11
CA ILE A 54 9.41 6.36 0.79
C ILE A 54 10.29 7.60 0.74
N VAL A 55 10.64 8.10 1.91
CA VAL A 55 11.55 9.23 2.09
C VAL A 55 12.73 8.78 2.94
N SER A 56 13.91 9.32 2.65
CA SER A 56 15.11 9.14 3.45
C SER A 56 14.89 9.61 4.90
N ALA A 57 15.72 9.13 5.82
CA ALA A 57 15.60 9.47 7.24
C ALA A 57 15.76 10.99 7.53
N ASN A 58 16.50 11.70 6.67
CA ASN A 58 16.62 13.17 6.74
C ASN A 58 15.42 13.91 6.11
N GLY A 59 14.47 13.20 5.49
CA GLY A 59 13.25 13.72 4.87
C GLY A 59 13.46 14.48 3.56
N VAL A 60 14.68 14.50 3.02
CA VAL A 60 15.03 15.33 1.86
C VAL A 60 14.80 14.59 0.55
N ASP A 61 15.17 13.31 0.50
CA ASP A 61 15.21 12.55 -0.74
C ASP A 61 14.05 11.56 -0.78
N LYS A 62 13.35 11.55 -1.93
CA LYS A 62 12.41 10.46 -2.25
C LYS A 62 13.22 9.28 -2.72
N ILE A 63 12.98 8.13 -2.12
CA ILE A 63 13.64 6.88 -2.47
C ILE A 63 12.65 6.04 -3.27
N SER A 64 13.12 5.43 -4.37
CA SER A 64 12.27 4.53 -5.14
C SER A 64 11.87 3.32 -4.27
N PRO A 65 10.58 3.00 -4.16
CA PRO A 65 10.13 1.81 -3.45
C PRO A 65 10.77 0.52 -3.97
N GLN A 66 11.05 0.44 -5.27
CA GLN A 66 11.73 -0.71 -5.87
C GLN A 66 13.16 -0.88 -5.33
N GLN A 67 13.89 0.23 -5.17
CA GLN A 67 15.24 0.22 -4.60
C GLN A 67 15.21 -0.29 -3.16
N VAL A 68 14.32 0.25 -2.32
CA VAL A 68 14.20 -0.17 -0.92
C VAL A 68 13.83 -1.65 -0.80
N ILE A 69 12.92 -2.14 -1.63
CA ILE A 69 12.53 -3.55 -1.59
C ILE A 69 13.69 -4.46 -2.01
N SER A 70 14.50 -4.05 -2.99
CA SER A 70 15.69 -4.80 -3.41
C SER A 70 16.74 -4.86 -2.29
N GLU A 71 16.89 -3.79 -1.50
CA GLU A 71 17.80 -3.72 -0.35
C GLU A 71 17.38 -4.61 0.83
N LEU A 72 16.07 -4.88 0.97
CA LEU A 72 15.53 -5.75 2.02
C LEU A 72 15.85 -7.24 1.79
N GLY A 73 16.55 -7.58 0.71
CA GLY A 73 16.94 -8.96 0.41
C GLY A 73 15.75 -9.84 0.01
N ILE A 74 14.64 -9.24 -0.42
CA ILE A 74 13.52 -9.99 -0.99
C ILE A 74 14.00 -10.59 -2.32
N PRO A 75 13.87 -11.92 -2.52
CA PRO A 75 14.29 -12.55 -3.77
C PRO A 75 13.67 -11.86 -4.97
N GLU A 76 14.45 -11.61 -6.02
CA GLU A 76 14.01 -10.95 -7.24
C GLU A 76 12.77 -11.65 -7.85
N GLU A 77 12.71 -12.98 -7.75
CA GLU A 77 11.56 -13.77 -8.19
C GLU A 77 10.27 -13.54 -7.37
N ALA A 78 10.40 -13.18 -6.09
CA ALA A 78 9.27 -12.80 -5.25
C ALA A 78 8.81 -11.38 -5.58
N PHE A 79 9.76 -10.50 -5.94
CA PHE A 79 9.47 -9.14 -6.40
C PHE A 79 8.80 -9.11 -7.78
N ALA A 80 9.25 -9.95 -8.72
CA ALA A 80 8.65 -10.07 -10.06
C ALA A 80 7.18 -10.56 -10.05
N ARG A 81 6.70 -11.10 -8.92
CA ARG A 81 5.29 -11.49 -8.73
C ARG A 81 4.43 -10.35 -8.20
N ILE A 82 5.03 -9.25 -7.74
CA ILE A 82 4.30 -8.04 -7.36
C ILE A 82 3.75 -7.42 -8.64
N SER A 83 2.44 -7.16 -8.68
CA SER A 83 1.78 -6.64 -9.87
C SER A 83 2.18 -5.19 -10.12
N LYS A 84 2.10 -4.72 -11.37
CA LYS A 84 2.15 -3.28 -11.63
C LYS A 84 0.81 -2.66 -11.24
N PRO A 85 0.78 -1.39 -10.82
CA PRO A 85 -0.47 -0.77 -10.40
C PRO A 85 -1.47 -0.66 -11.57
N GLU A 86 -1.01 -0.52 -12.81
CA GLU A 86 -1.88 -0.50 -14.00
C GLU A 86 -2.68 -1.79 -14.17
N ASP A 87 -2.15 -2.93 -13.72
CA ASP A 87 -2.75 -4.26 -13.85
C ASP A 87 -3.85 -4.52 -12.80
N LEU A 88 -3.98 -3.65 -11.79
CA LEU A 88 -4.89 -3.83 -10.66
C LEU A 88 -6.09 -2.87 -10.74
N PRO A 89 -7.32 -3.36 -10.97
CA PRO A 89 -8.52 -2.51 -11.06
C PRO A 89 -8.76 -1.62 -9.84
N VAL A 90 -8.38 -2.10 -8.64
CA VAL A 90 -8.53 -1.37 -7.39
C VAL A 90 -7.62 -0.12 -7.32
N MET A 91 -6.57 -0.05 -8.14
CA MET A 91 -5.61 1.07 -8.16
C MET A 91 -5.99 2.17 -9.16
N GLN A 92 -6.95 1.93 -10.05
CA GLN A 92 -7.33 2.87 -11.12
C GLN A 92 -7.76 4.24 -10.59
N GLY A 93 -8.38 4.29 -9.40
CA GLY A 93 -8.73 5.55 -8.75
C GLY A 93 -7.52 6.40 -8.35
N PHE A 94 -6.42 5.76 -7.94
CA PHE A 94 -5.18 6.47 -7.63
C PHE A 94 -4.48 6.97 -8.90
N LEU A 95 -4.40 6.12 -9.93
CA LEU A 95 -3.78 6.46 -11.21
C LEU A 95 -4.49 7.64 -11.88
N ALA A 96 -5.83 7.59 -11.95
CA ALA A 96 -6.62 8.67 -12.52
C ALA A 96 -6.45 10.01 -11.76
N TRP A 97 -6.29 9.95 -10.44
CA TRP A 97 -6.04 11.16 -9.64
C TRP A 97 -4.63 11.72 -9.88
N ASP A 98 -3.61 10.87 -9.99
CA ASP A 98 -2.24 11.29 -10.28
C ASP A 98 -2.15 11.95 -11.67
N ASP A 99 -2.76 11.34 -12.69
CA ASP A 99 -2.81 11.91 -14.04
C ASP A 99 -3.50 13.28 -14.04
N ALA A 100 -4.60 13.42 -13.31
CA ALA A 100 -5.34 14.68 -13.21
C ALA A 100 -4.50 15.77 -12.53
N VAL A 101 -3.82 15.44 -11.42
CA VAL A 101 -2.95 16.37 -10.70
C VAL A 101 -1.74 16.77 -11.53
N ASP A 102 -1.07 15.81 -12.18
CA ASP A 102 0.10 16.09 -13.01
C ASP A 102 -0.27 16.95 -14.24
N ALA A 103 -1.44 16.71 -14.84
CA ALA A 103 -1.97 17.54 -15.92
C ALA A 103 -2.28 18.97 -15.45
N ASP A 104 -2.84 19.12 -14.25
CA ASP A 104 -3.15 20.43 -13.67
C ASP A 104 -1.87 21.22 -13.34
N MET A 105 -0.90 20.60 -12.67
CA MET A 105 0.39 21.22 -12.33
C MET A 105 1.18 21.66 -13.57
N LYS A 106 1.11 20.91 -14.68
CA LYS A 106 1.71 21.30 -15.97
C LYS A 106 1.07 22.53 -16.61
N LYS A 107 -0.21 22.81 -16.30
CA LYS A 107 -0.88 24.03 -16.78
C LYS A 107 -0.44 25.25 -15.99
N PHE A 108 -0.20 25.10 -14.68
CA PHE A 108 0.25 26.19 -13.81
C PHE A 108 1.71 26.60 -14.04
N SER A 109 2.54 25.75 -14.64
CA SER A 109 3.94 26.03 -14.92
C SER A 109 4.21 26.67 -16.30
N ARG A 110 3.15 27.06 -17.03
CA ARG A 110 3.21 27.81 -18.30
C ARG A 110 2.64 29.21 -18.12
#